data_AF-A0A7U9SJP4-F1
#
_entry.id   AF-A0A7U9SJP4-F1
#
_cell.length_a   1.000
_cell.length_b   1.000
_cell.length_c   1.000
_cell.angle_alpha   90.00
_cell.angle_beta   90.00
_cell.angle_gamma   90.00
#
_symmetry.space_group_name_H-M   'P 1'
#
loop_
_entity.id
_entity.type
_entity.pdbx_description
1 polymer ?
#
loop_
_entity_poly.entity_id
_entity_poly.type
_entity_poly.pdbx_seq_one_letter_code
_entity_poly.pdbx_strand_id
1 'polypeptide(L)'
;MNSIYLNRVQAVGEQLLGQMLVLEDILEELGEIDRIIQEMSFTVEASLLIRKSRAELDKEIYMIHQMSECLLKIAETYMKTERRITAQYDMEDLWHPRTRFGISRITGLEGYRSITCLRNYIAVQKSDGEGEG
;
A
#
# COMPACT_ATOMS: atom_id res chain seq x y z
N MET A 1 -16.61 2.02 7.57
CA MET A 1 -15.29 2.66 7.35
C MET A 1 -14.63 1.99 6.15
N ASN A 2 -14.61 2.52 4.94
CA ASN A 2 -15.38 3.57 4.25
C ASN A 2 -14.85 3.47 2.81
N SER A 3 -15.68 3.20 1.79
CA SER A 3 -15.23 3.13 0.38
C SER A 3 -14.40 4.36 -0.05
N ILE A 4 -14.64 5.48 0.62
CA ILE A 4 -13.88 6.74 0.54
C ILE A 4 -12.36 6.55 0.76
N TYR A 5 -11.93 5.71 1.71
CA TYR A 5 -10.50 5.48 1.95
C TYR A 5 -9.86 4.61 0.87
N LEU A 6 -10.58 3.61 0.36
CA LEU A 6 -10.09 2.78 -0.75
C LEU A 6 -9.95 3.59 -2.03
N ASN A 7 -10.97 4.39 -2.37
CA ASN A 7 -10.92 5.29 -3.52
C ASN A 7 -9.78 6.30 -3.40
N ARG A 8 -9.49 6.79 -2.19
CA ARG A 8 -8.36 7.69 -1.95
C ARG A 8 -7.02 7.00 -2.14
N VAL A 9 -6.87 5.75 -1.69
CA VAL A 9 -5.65 4.96 -1.90
C VAL A 9 -5.42 4.69 -3.39
N GLN A 10 -6.47 4.35 -4.13
CA GLN A 10 -6.41 4.16 -5.58
C GLN A 10 -6.04 5.45 -6.32
N ALA A 11 -6.71 6.57 -6.01
CA ALA A 11 -6.42 7.87 -6.61
C ALA A 11 -4.98 8.33 -6.35
N VAL A 12 -4.44 8.10 -5.14
CA VAL A 12 -3.03 8.39 -4.84
C VAL A 12 -2.10 7.48 -5.64
N GLY A 13 -2.44 6.20 -5.81
CA GLY A 13 -1.68 5.28 -6.66
C GLY A 13 -1.63 5.74 -8.12
N GLU A 14 -2.76 6.14 -8.70
CA GLU A 14 -2.85 6.70 -10.06
C GLU A 14 -2.05 8.00 -10.20
N GLN A 15 -2.13 8.89 -9.20
CA GLN A 15 -1.36 10.13 -9.20
C GLN A 15 0.15 9.86 -9.17
N LEU A 16 0.60 8.89 -8.37
CA LEU A 16 2.01 8.49 -8.31
C LEU A 16 2.49 7.92 -9.65
N LEU A 17 1.67 7.12 -10.33
CA LEU A 17 1.98 6.64 -11.68
C LEU A 17 2.06 7.78 -12.70
N GLY A 18 1.16 8.77 -12.60
CA GLY A 18 1.24 9.97 -13.43
C GLY A 18 2.52 10.78 -13.19
N GLN A 19 2.94 10.93 -11.93
CA GLN A 19 4.22 11.56 -11.59
C GLN A 19 5.42 10.78 -12.12
N MET A 20 5.35 9.45 -12.10
CA MET A 20 6.40 8.58 -12.65
C MET A 20 6.61 8.84 -14.14
N LEU A 21 5.54 8.92 -14.93
CA LEU A 21 5.62 9.21 -16.37
C LEU A 21 6.30 10.56 -16.65
N VAL A 22 5.95 11.60 -15.88
CA VAL A 22 6.58 12.92 -16.02
C VAL A 22 8.09 12.86 -15.72
N LEU A 23 8.50 12.06 -14.73
CA LEU A 23 9.92 11.89 -14.41
C LEU A 23 10.67 11.07 -15.48
N GLU A 24 10.01 10.09 -16.10
CA GLU A 24 10.55 9.34 -17.24
C GLU A 24 10.78 10.27 -18.44
N ASP A 25 9.82 11.16 -18.74
CA ASP A 25 9.98 12.18 -19.81
C ASP A 25 11.18 13.09 -19.53
N ILE A 26 11.33 13.59 -18.30
CA ILE A 26 12.48 14.42 -17.89
C ILE A 26 13.80 13.65 -18.01
N LEU A 27 13.79 12.34 -17.71
CA LEU A 27 14.97 11.51 -17.83
C LEU A 27 15.39 11.30 -19.29
N GLU A 28 14.43 11.20 -20.21
CA GLU A 28 14.68 11.18 -21.64
C GLU A 28 15.26 12.51 -22.13
N GLU A 29 14.66 13.64 -21.75
CA GLU A 29 15.17 14.99 -22.07
C GLU A 29 16.62 15.19 -21.58
N LEU A 30 16.95 14.76 -20.36
CA LEU A 30 18.32 14.79 -19.84
C LEU A 30 19.27 13.91 -20.65
N GLY A 31 18.78 12.81 -21.22
CA GLY A 31 19.52 11.96 -22.14
C GLY A 31 19.87 12.68 -23.45
N GLU A 32 18.95 13.46 -24.00
CA GLU A 32 19.18 14.29 -25.18
C GLU A 32 20.18 15.41 -24.90
N ILE A 33 20.03 16.09 -23.76
CA ILE A 33 20.94 17.16 -23.33
C ILE A 33 22.36 16.61 -23.13
N ASP A 34 22.53 15.42 -22.54
CA ASP A 34 23.84 14.77 -22.39
C ASP A 34 24.52 14.53 -23.74
N ARG A 35 23.76 14.08 -24.75
CA ARG A 35 24.29 13.89 -26.13
C ARG A 35 24.76 15.20 -26.74
N ILE A 36 23.95 16.25 -26.65
CA ILE A 36 24.29 17.59 -27.17
C ILE A 36 25.56 18.12 -26.49
N ILE A 37 25.68 17.98 -25.17
CA ILE A 37 26.85 18.44 -24.41
C ILE A 37 28.12 17.67 -24.78
N GLN A 38 27.99 16.36 -25.04
CA GLN A 38 29.11 15.54 -25.52
C GLN A 38 29.58 15.99 -26.92
N GLU A 39 28.66 16.35 -27.82
CA GLU A 39 28.97 16.87 -29.15
C GLU A 39 29.61 18.26 -29.11
N MET A 40 29.19 19.10 -28.17
CA MET A 40 29.66 20.48 -28.04
C MET A 40 31.01 20.65 -27.31
N SER A 41 31.67 19.56 -26.89
CA SER A 41 32.96 19.58 -26.19
C SER A 41 32.98 20.44 -24.90
N PHE A 42 31.85 20.51 -24.19
CA PHE A 42 31.74 21.24 -22.92
C PHE A 42 32.54 20.59 -21.77
N THR A 43 32.68 21.34 -20.66
CA THR A 43 33.47 20.96 -19.49
C THR A 43 32.95 19.69 -18.81
N VAL A 44 33.88 18.83 -18.36
CA VAL A 44 33.63 17.56 -17.64
C VAL A 44 32.61 17.70 -16.50
N GLU A 45 32.54 18.88 -15.89
CA GLU A 45 31.64 19.22 -14.79
C GLU A 45 30.15 19.16 -15.19
N ALA A 46 29.79 19.64 -16.38
CA ALA A 46 28.40 19.62 -16.87
C ALA A 46 27.91 18.19 -17.11
N SER A 47 28.75 17.35 -17.74
CA SER A 47 28.44 15.93 -17.92
C SER A 47 28.33 15.17 -16.60
N LEU A 48 29.14 15.53 -15.60
CA LEU A 48 29.10 14.92 -14.28
C LEU A 48 27.81 15.29 -13.52
N LEU A 49 27.38 16.56 -13.63
CA LEU A 49 26.11 17.02 -13.07
C LEU A 49 24.93 16.26 -13.68
N ILE A 50 24.87 16.14 -15.01
CA ILE A 50 23.77 15.44 -15.70
C ILE A 50 23.72 13.97 -15.34
N ARG A 51 24.87 13.28 -15.29
CA ARG A 51 24.92 11.88 -14.85
C ARG A 51 24.41 11.71 -13.42
N LYS A 52 24.76 12.64 -12.53
CA LYS A 52 24.27 12.62 -11.15
C LYS A 52 22.75 12.83 -11.11
N SER A 53 22.23 13.82 -11.82
CA SER A 53 20.79 14.10 -11.91
C SER A 53 20.01 12.92 -12.48
N ARG A 54 20.52 12.25 -13.52
CA ARG A 54 19.92 11.01 -14.06
C ARG A 54 19.87 9.90 -13.02
N ALA A 55 20.97 9.67 -12.30
CA ALA A 55 21.02 8.65 -11.25
C ALA A 55 20.11 8.96 -10.04
N GLU A 56 19.86 10.23 -9.75
CA GLU A 56 18.89 10.65 -8.73
C GLU A 56 17.45 10.43 -9.21
N LEU A 57 17.14 10.81 -10.45
CA LEU A 57 15.83 10.57 -11.07
C LEU A 57 15.49 9.07 -11.18
N ASP A 58 16.44 8.23 -11.60
CA ASP A 58 16.25 6.78 -11.66
C ASP A 58 15.86 6.20 -10.28
N LYS A 59 16.48 6.71 -9.20
CA LYS A 59 16.14 6.28 -7.83
C LYS A 59 14.76 6.76 -7.42
N GLU A 60 14.39 7.99 -7.76
CA GLU A 60 13.06 8.52 -7.46
C GLU A 60 11.96 7.77 -8.21
N ILE A 61 12.14 7.52 -9.51
CA ILE A 61 11.24 6.69 -10.33
C ILE A 61 11.07 5.32 -9.70
N TYR A 62 12.17 4.67 -9.32
CA TYR A 62 12.13 3.38 -8.65
C TYR A 62 11.35 3.43 -7.33
N MET A 63 11.57 4.44 -6.48
CA MET A 63 10.84 4.58 -5.22
C MET A 63 9.34 4.81 -5.45
N ILE A 64 8.97 5.68 -6.38
CA ILE A 64 7.57 5.97 -6.73
C ILE A 64 6.89 4.70 -7.24
N HIS A 65 7.58 3.93 -8.09
CA HIS A 65 7.09 2.64 -8.57
C HIS A 65 6.82 1.67 -7.41
N GLN A 66 7.77 1.50 -6.48
CA GLN A 66 7.59 0.65 -5.29
C GLN A 66 6.43 1.12 -4.39
N MET A 67 6.27 2.43 -4.22
CA MET A 67 5.16 3.00 -3.47
C MET A 67 3.81 2.70 -4.15
N SER A 68 3.74 2.86 -5.46
CA SER A 68 2.53 2.56 -6.24
C SER A 68 2.13 1.08 -6.12
N GLU A 69 3.08 0.15 -6.24
CA GLU A 69 2.82 -1.28 -6.07
C GLU A 69 2.32 -1.62 -4.66
N CYS A 70 2.91 -1.02 -3.64
CA CYS A 70 2.52 -1.24 -2.25
C CYS A 70 1.07 -0.81 -2.01
N LEU A 71 0.68 0.36 -2.52
CA LEU A 71 -0.70 0.86 -2.42
C LEU A 71 -1.70 -0.05 -3.14
N LEU A 72 -1.34 -0.54 -4.33
CA LEU A 72 -2.17 -1.51 -5.07
C LEU A 72 -2.35 -2.82 -4.31
N LYS A 73 -1.27 -3.38 -3.75
CA LYS A 73 -1.32 -4.61 -2.93
C LYS A 73 -2.18 -4.43 -1.68
N ILE A 74 -2.10 -3.27 -1.02
CA ILE A 74 -2.94 -2.93 0.14
C ILE A 74 -4.41 -2.85 -0.28
N ALA A 75 -4.72 -2.17 -1.37
CA ALA A 75 -6.08 -2.05 -1.90
C ALA A 75 -6.67 -3.43 -2.25
N GLU A 76 -5.90 -4.28 -2.92
CA GLU A 76 -6.32 -5.63 -3.28
C GLU A 76 -6.57 -6.50 -2.04
N THR A 77 -5.65 -6.46 -1.06
CA THR A 77 -5.78 -7.21 0.20
C THR A 77 -7.02 -6.76 0.97
N TYR A 78 -7.28 -5.46 1.01
CA TYR A 78 -8.48 -4.91 1.61
C TYR A 78 -9.75 -5.43 0.92
N MET A 79 -9.84 -5.31 -0.42
CA MET A 79 -11.00 -5.77 -1.18
C MET A 79 -11.26 -7.27 -1.00
N LYS A 80 -10.21 -8.10 -0.99
CA LYS A 80 -10.33 -9.54 -0.71
C LYS A 80 -10.87 -9.80 0.69
N THR A 81 -10.40 -9.05 1.68
CA THR A 81 -10.84 -9.18 3.07
C THR A 81 -12.28 -8.73 3.25
N GLU A 82 -12.66 -7.62 2.64
CA GLU A 82 -14.03 -7.10 2.64
C GLU A 82 -14.99 -8.10 2.01
N ARG A 83 -14.70 -8.59 0.81
CA ARG A 83 -15.50 -9.64 0.15
C ARG A 83 -15.64 -10.90 1.00
N ARG A 84 -14.57 -11.32 1.68
CA ARG A 84 -14.62 -12.49 2.58
C ARG A 84 -15.55 -12.23 3.76
N ILE A 85 -15.49 -11.05 4.37
CA ILE A 85 -16.40 -10.66 5.47
C ILE A 85 -17.84 -10.66 4.97
N THR A 86 -18.13 -10.00 3.84
CA THR A 86 -19.48 -9.97 3.26
C THR A 86 -19.99 -11.35 2.85
N ALA A 87 -19.11 -12.27 2.44
CA ALA A 87 -19.51 -13.65 2.13
C ALA A 87 -19.73 -14.51 3.39
N GLN A 88 -19.04 -14.20 4.50
CA GLN A 88 -19.14 -14.94 5.76
C GLN A 88 -20.33 -14.49 6.60
N TYR A 89 -20.71 -13.22 6.49
CA TYR A 89 -21.90 -12.65 7.08
C TYR A 89 -22.87 -12.35 5.94
N ASP A 90 -23.88 -13.19 5.76
CA ASP A 90 -24.98 -12.93 4.83
C ASP A 90 -25.79 -11.71 5.34
N MET A 91 -25.22 -10.52 5.14
CA MET A 91 -25.71 -9.25 5.69
C MET A 91 -26.97 -8.77 4.98
N GLU A 92 -27.36 -9.41 3.87
CA GLU A 92 -28.59 -9.12 3.14
C GLU A 92 -29.81 -9.89 3.70
N ASP A 93 -29.60 -10.98 4.45
CA ASP A 93 -30.69 -11.89 4.88
C ASP A 93 -30.86 -12.04 6.40
N LEU A 94 -30.28 -11.13 7.19
CA LEU A 94 -30.43 -11.12 8.65
C LEU A 94 -31.75 -10.48 9.09
N TRP A 95 -32.84 -11.24 8.95
CA TRP A 95 -33.96 -11.12 9.89
C TRP A 95 -33.40 -11.39 11.29
N HIS A 96 -33.54 -10.43 12.20
CA HIS A 96 -33.13 -10.59 13.61
C HIS A 96 -34.29 -11.17 14.44
N PRO A 97 -34.41 -12.50 14.65
CA PRO A 97 -35.26 -13.00 15.71
C PRO A 97 -34.53 -12.80 17.03
N ARG A 98 -34.80 -11.67 17.71
CA ARG A 98 -34.47 -11.36 19.12
C ARG A 98 -33.31 -12.19 19.71
N THR A 99 -32.08 -11.93 19.29
CA THR A 99 -30.91 -12.63 19.82
C THR A 99 -30.53 -12.09 21.20
N ARG A 100 -30.64 -12.94 22.23
CA ARG A 100 -29.95 -12.73 23.52
C ARG A 100 -28.45 -12.85 23.27
N PHE A 101 -27.68 -11.83 23.65
CA PHE A 101 -26.22 -11.81 23.51
C PHE A 101 -25.58 -12.88 24.41
N GLY A 102 -25.25 -14.03 23.81
CA GLY A 102 -24.28 -14.98 24.32
C GLY A 102 -22.91 -14.65 23.73
N ILE A 103 -21.89 -14.62 24.59
CA ILE A 103 -20.51 -14.19 24.31
C ILE A 103 -19.97 -14.87 23.04
N SER A 104 -19.73 -14.08 21.99
CA SER A 104 -19.27 -14.58 20.68
C SER A 104 -17.74 -14.63 20.65
N ARG A 105 -17.18 -15.84 20.46
CA ARG A 105 -15.72 -16.07 20.34
C ARG A 105 -15.32 -15.96 18.87
N ILE A 106 -14.49 -14.97 18.52
CA ILE A 106 -13.99 -14.79 17.15
C ILE A 106 -12.86 -15.80 16.89
N THR A 107 -13.05 -16.73 15.96
CA THR A 107 -12.02 -17.66 15.47
C THR A 107 -11.46 -17.18 14.12
N GLY A 108 -10.18 -17.48 13.83
CA GLY A 108 -9.52 -17.14 12.55
C GLY A 108 -8.47 -16.01 12.57
N LEU A 109 -8.13 -15.45 13.75
CA LEU A 109 -7.11 -14.41 13.89
C LEU A 109 -5.67 -14.93 14.00
N GLU A 110 -5.44 -16.23 13.85
CA GLU A 110 -4.13 -16.86 14.07
C GLU A 110 -3.06 -16.42 13.07
N GLY A 111 -3.46 -16.03 11.85
CA GLY A 111 -2.56 -15.49 10.83
C GLY A 111 -2.02 -14.08 11.13
N TYR A 112 -2.58 -13.38 12.13
CA TYR A 112 -2.21 -12.00 12.48
C TYR A 112 -1.32 -11.90 13.71
N ARG A 113 -0.76 -13.02 14.21
CA ARG A 113 0.13 -13.07 15.38
C ARG A 113 1.41 -12.22 15.26
N SER A 114 1.83 -11.88 14.04
CA SER A 114 3.00 -11.04 13.76
C SER A 114 2.74 -9.54 13.97
N ILE A 115 1.47 -9.11 14.09
CA ILE A 115 1.11 -7.70 14.28
C ILE A 115 1.07 -7.41 15.78
N THR A 116 1.98 -6.56 16.24
CA THR A 116 2.26 -6.29 17.67
C THR A 116 1.05 -5.81 18.46
N CYS A 117 0.12 -5.08 17.83
CA CYS A 117 -1.11 -4.61 18.49
C CYS A 117 -2.16 -5.71 18.70
N LEU A 118 -2.21 -6.73 17.83
CA LEU A 118 -3.14 -7.86 17.95
C LEU A 118 -2.64 -8.94 18.91
N ARG A 119 -1.32 -9.00 19.16
CA ARG A 119 -0.71 -9.90 20.14
C ARG A 119 -1.24 -9.65 21.56
N ASN A 120 -1.43 -8.39 21.93
CA ASN A 120 -1.96 -8.02 23.24
C ASN A 120 -3.45 -8.40 23.38
N TYR A 121 -4.23 -8.27 22.30
CA TYR A 121 -5.65 -8.65 22.31
C TYR A 121 -5.85 -10.17 22.43
N ILE A 122 -5.01 -10.97 21.76
CA ILE A 122 -5.02 -12.44 21.85
C ILE A 122 -4.57 -12.93 23.24
N ALA A 123 -3.66 -12.20 23.90
CA ALA A 123 -3.21 -12.53 25.25
C ALA A 123 -4.32 -12.32 26.30
N VAL A 124 -5.10 -11.23 26.17
CA VAL A 124 -6.24 -10.95 27.05
C VAL A 124 -7.35 -12.00 26.93
N GLN A 125 -7.59 -12.53 25.73
CA GLN A 125 -8.57 -13.61 25.50
C GLN A 125 -8.18 -14.96 26.12
N LYS A 126 -6.89 -15.17 26.44
CA LYS A 126 -6.43 -16.40 27.10
C LYS A 126 -6.49 -16.31 28.63
N SER A 127 -6.28 -15.13 29.21
CA SER A 127 -6.40 -14.92 30.65
C SER A 127 -7.83 -15.02 31.17
N ASP A 128 -8.82 -14.69 30.35
CA ASP A 128 -10.25 -14.80 30.73
C ASP A 128 -10.79 -16.24 30.66
N GLY A 129 -9.97 -17.22 30.27
CA GLY A 129 -10.34 -18.64 30.14
C GLY A 129 -9.88 -19.54 31.29
N GLU A 130 -9.13 -19.01 32.26
CA GLU A 130 -8.69 -19.73 33.47
C GLU A 130 -9.22 -18.99 34.71
N GLY A 131 -10.54 -19.00 34.87
CA GLY A 131 -11.25 -18.46 36.04
C GLY A 131 -12.34 -19.43 36.47
N GLU A 132 -12.03 -20.16 37.54
CA GLU A 132 -12.77 -21.16 38.30
C GLU A 132 -14.30 -21.24 38.11
N GLY A 133 -14.76 -22.46 37.81
CA GLY A 133 -16.11 -22.96 38.06
C GLY A 133 -16.03 -24.46 38.34
#